data_AF-A0A1D6HVM1-F1
#
_entry.id   AF-A0A1D6HVM1-F1
#
_cell.length_a   1.000
_cell.length_b   1.000
_cell.length_c   1.000
_cell.angle_alpha   90.00
_cell.angle_beta   90.00
_cell.angle_gamma   90.00
#
_symmetry.space_group_name_H-M   'P 1'
#
loop_
_entity.id
_entity.type
_entity.pdbx_description
1 polymer ?
#
loop_
_entity_poly.entity_id
_entity_poly.type
_entity_poly.pdbx_seq_one_letter_code
_entity_poly.pdbx_strand_id
1 'polypeptide(L)'
;MYVCPYLLSFALHFLFFCQVELVHGKRLNAQKFSIGGTPRKVLYHNESRTLLVLRTGLNGASSSSDVVQVDPQNGVLLSRYKCEPGETAKCMQIAKIGNDQVLIVGTTKSAGRPMMSNGEAERCTPDLLFIIIRFISNISMIH
;
A
#
# COMPACT_ATOMS: atom_id res chain seq x y z
N MET A 1 -21.80 15.06 -45.47
CA MET A 1 -21.40 15.06 -44.04
C MET A 1 -21.04 13.64 -43.69
N TYR A 2 -19.77 13.35 -43.41
CA TYR A 2 -19.23 11.99 -43.32
C TYR A 2 -19.76 11.28 -42.08
N VAL A 3 -20.45 10.15 -42.27
CA VAL A 3 -20.82 9.22 -41.20
C VAL A 3 -19.60 8.35 -40.91
N CYS A 4 -18.98 8.54 -39.76
CA CYS A 4 -17.81 7.78 -39.32
C CYS A 4 -18.28 6.50 -38.58
N PRO A 5 -17.96 5.27 -39.06
CA PRO A 5 -18.66 4.05 -38.65
C PRO A 5 -18.26 3.43 -37.29
N TYR A 6 -17.52 4.14 -36.42
CA TYR A 6 -16.95 3.56 -35.18
C TYR A 6 -17.24 4.35 -33.89
N LEU A 7 -18.23 5.25 -33.89
CA LEU A 7 -18.52 6.14 -32.76
C LEU A 7 -19.58 5.57 -31.81
N LEU A 8 -19.24 5.33 -30.54
CA LEU A 8 -20.21 5.02 -29.47
C LEU A 8 -20.46 6.29 -28.65
N SER A 9 -21.71 6.74 -28.57
CA SER A 9 -22.12 7.92 -27.80
C SER A 9 -22.74 7.50 -26.48
N PHE A 10 -22.17 7.94 -25.36
CA PHE A 10 -22.75 7.77 -24.02
C PHE A 10 -23.40 9.07 -23.57
N ALA A 11 -24.64 9.00 -23.09
CA ALA A 11 -25.31 10.11 -22.43
C ALA A 11 -25.27 9.88 -20.92
N LEU A 12 -24.48 10.68 -20.19
CA LEU A 12 -24.63 10.81 -18.74
C LEU A 12 -25.51 12.03 -18.47
N HIS A 13 -26.47 11.88 -17.55
CA HIS A 13 -27.47 12.92 -17.26
C HIS A 13 -26.77 14.24 -16.90
N PHE A 14 -27.02 15.25 -17.75
CA PHE A 14 -26.70 16.68 -17.65
C PHE A 14 -25.45 17.32 -18.30
N LEU A 15 -24.44 16.63 -18.84
CA LEU A 15 -23.42 17.33 -19.66
C LEU A 15 -22.69 16.44 -20.67
N PHE A 16 -22.51 17.01 -21.86
CA PHE A 16 -21.58 16.68 -22.96
C PHE A 16 -21.67 15.27 -23.58
N PHE A 17 -21.86 15.24 -24.90
CA PHE A 17 -21.58 14.07 -25.72
C PHE A 17 -20.11 13.69 -25.55
N CYS A 18 -19.82 12.64 -24.77
CA CYS A 18 -18.51 12.02 -24.75
C CYS A 18 -18.37 11.19 -26.03
N GLN A 19 -17.62 11.72 -26.99
CA GLN A 19 -17.19 10.98 -28.17
C GLN A 19 -16.03 10.06 -27.76
N VAL A 20 -16.27 8.76 -27.71
CA VAL A 20 -15.26 7.77 -27.30
C VAL A 20 -14.91 6.88 -28.49
N GLU A 21 -13.63 6.80 -28.83
CA GLU A 21 -13.14 5.88 -29.86
C GLU A 21 -12.92 4.50 -29.23
N LEU A 22 -13.75 3.52 -29.64
CA LEU A 22 -13.60 2.14 -29.23
C LEU A 22 -12.49 1.47 -30.03
N VAL A 23 -11.28 1.48 -29.48
CA VAL A 23 -10.16 0.72 -30.04
C VAL A 23 -10.40 -0.77 -29.76
N HIS A 24 -10.54 -1.58 -30.82
CA HIS A 24 -10.62 -3.03 -30.71
C HIS A 24 -9.26 -3.60 -30.26
N GLY A 25 -9.14 -3.84 -28.97
CA GLY A 25 -8.00 -4.53 -28.38
C GLY A 25 -8.25 -4.84 -26.92
N LYS A 26 -7.78 -6.00 -26.44
CA LYS A 26 -7.71 -6.29 -25.00
C LYS A 26 -6.61 -5.41 -24.38
N ARG A 27 -6.93 -4.14 -24.12
CA ARG A 27 -6.03 -3.20 -23.46
C ARG A 27 -6.28 -3.22 -21.96
N LEU A 28 -5.21 -3.37 -21.19
CA LEU A 28 -5.26 -3.23 -19.75
C LEU A 28 -5.27 -1.73 -19.41
N ASN A 29 -6.38 -1.24 -18.86
CA ASN A 29 -6.43 0.11 -18.31
C ASN A 29 -5.66 0.12 -16.99
N ALA A 30 -4.61 0.93 -16.92
CA ALA A 30 -3.81 1.11 -15.71
C ALA A 30 -3.91 2.56 -15.25
N GLN A 31 -4.06 2.74 -13.94
CA GLN A 31 -3.98 4.04 -13.28
C GLN A 31 -2.78 4.03 -12.33
N LYS A 32 -2.01 5.12 -12.35
CA LYS A 32 -0.83 5.29 -11.50
C LYS A 32 -1.03 6.50 -10.60
N PHE A 33 -0.80 6.30 -9.31
CA PHE A 33 -0.75 7.37 -8.32
C PHE A 33 0.53 7.23 -7.49
N SER A 34 1.05 8.36 -7.01
CA SER A 34 2.22 8.37 -6.15
C SER A 34 1.78 8.17 -4.72
N ILE A 35 2.26 7.09 -4.10
CA ILE A 35 2.05 6.86 -2.67
C ILE A 35 3.19 7.46 -1.84
N GLY A 36 4.37 7.70 -2.41
CA GLY A 36 5.60 8.07 -1.69
C GLY A 36 6.28 6.85 -1.05
N GLY A 37 7.59 6.92 -0.82
CA GLY A 37 8.39 5.77 -0.35
C GLY A 37 8.45 4.62 -1.38
N THR A 38 9.16 3.55 -1.03
CA THR A 38 9.29 2.35 -1.86
C THR A 38 8.34 1.26 -1.36
N PRO A 39 7.33 0.84 -2.15
CA PRO A 39 6.44 -0.24 -1.77
C PRO A 39 7.17 -1.58 -1.71
N ARG A 40 6.94 -2.36 -0.65
CA ARG A 40 7.52 -3.69 -0.42
C ARG A 40 6.48 -4.81 -0.44
N LYS A 41 5.27 -4.54 0.03
CA LYS A 41 4.14 -5.46 -0.02
C LYS A 41 2.84 -4.69 -0.16
N VAL A 42 1.90 -5.23 -0.93
CA VAL A 42 0.55 -4.67 -1.12
C VAL A 42 -0.46 -5.76 -0.80
N LEU A 43 -1.49 -5.44 -0.02
CA LEU A 43 -2.62 -6.32 0.26
C LEU A 43 -3.93 -5.56 -0.02
N TYR A 44 -4.95 -6.26 -0.49
CA TYR A 44 -6.29 -5.70 -0.62
C TYR A 44 -7.14 -6.14 0.57
N HIS A 45 -7.71 -5.18 1.29
CA HIS A 45 -8.65 -5.46 2.36
C HIS A 45 -10.07 -5.37 1.82
N ASN A 46 -10.76 -6.51 1.77
CA ASN A 46 -12.04 -6.63 1.09
C ASN A 46 -13.17 -5.85 1.78
N GLU A 47 -13.19 -5.83 3.12
CA GLU A 47 -14.28 -5.19 3.87
C GLU A 47 -14.26 -3.66 3.72
N SER A 48 -13.08 -3.04 3.84
CA SER A 48 -12.94 -1.59 3.64
C SER A 48 -12.75 -1.19 2.18
N ARG A 49 -12.54 -2.15 1.27
CA ARG A 49 -12.21 -1.93 -0.15
C ARG A 49 -10.99 -1.02 -0.37
N THR A 50 -9.97 -1.17 0.49
CA THR A 50 -8.75 -0.35 0.44
C THR A 50 -7.51 -1.19 0.19
N LEU A 51 -6.47 -0.56 -0.34
CA LEU A 51 -5.13 -1.13 -0.42
C LEU A 51 -4.37 -0.84 0.87
N LEU A 52 -3.65 -1.83 1.37
CA LEU A 52 -2.67 -1.69 2.42
C LEU A 52 -1.30 -1.84 1.77
N VAL A 53 -0.43 -0.86 1.99
CA VAL A 53 0.88 -0.83 1.38
C VAL A 53 1.94 -0.68 2.46
N LEU A 54 2.79 -1.70 2.57
CA LEU A 54 4.01 -1.64 3.34
C LEU A 54 5.07 -0.91 2.53
N ARG A 55 5.70 0.12 3.11
CA ARG A 55 6.69 0.95 2.44
C ARG A 55 7.96 1.10 3.25
N THR A 56 9.05 1.36 2.54
CA THR A 56 10.40 1.60 3.09
C THR A 56 11.04 2.81 2.40
N GLY A 57 12.15 3.31 2.91
CA GLY A 57 12.86 4.43 2.29
C GLY A 57 12.02 5.71 2.33
N LEU A 58 11.46 6.00 3.50
CA LEU A 58 10.68 7.20 3.75
C LEU A 58 11.65 8.39 3.92
N ASN A 59 11.47 9.45 3.14
CA ASN A 59 12.32 10.64 3.24
C ASN A 59 12.11 11.36 4.58
N GLY A 60 13.21 11.64 5.29
CA GLY A 60 13.22 12.55 6.45
C GLY A 60 12.54 12.06 7.72
N ALA A 61 12.28 10.75 7.86
CA ALA A 61 11.63 10.19 9.05
C ALA A 61 12.61 9.38 9.92
N SER A 62 12.44 9.45 11.24
CA SER A 62 13.10 8.56 12.21
C SER A 62 12.71 7.09 12.02
N SER A 63 11.54 6.85 11.45
CA SER A 63 10.99 5.53 11.10
C SER A 63 11.44 5.10 9.70
N SER A 64 12.04 3.92 9.57
CA SER A 64 12.55 3.40 8.29
C SER A 64 11.44 2.86 7.36
N SER A 65 10.28 2.52 7.93
CA SER A 65 9.14 1.91 7.26
C SER A 65 7.80 2.33 7.86
N ASP A 66 6.76 2.25 7.05
CA ASP A 66 5.37 2.45 7.47
C ASP A 66 4.40 1.57 6.68
N VAL A 67 3.20 1.39 7.21
CA VAL A 67 2.07 0.80 6.51
C VAL A 67 1.05 1.90 6.25
N VAL A 68 0.61 2.05 5.01
CA VAL A 68 -0.41 3.02 4.63
C VAL A 68 -1.64 2.36 4.05
N GLN A 69 -2.80 2.91 4.38
CA GLN A 69 -4.06 2.57 3.76
C GLN A 69 -4.33 3.55 2.62
N VAL A 70 -4.65 3.04 1.44
CA VAL A 70 -4.80 3.81 0.21
C VAL A 70 -6.13 3.47 -0.45
N ASP A 71 -6.85 4.50 -0.91
CA ASP A 71 -8.02 4.33 -1.75
C ASP A 71 -7.58 3.88 -3.16
N PRO A 72 -8.02 2.70 -3.66
CA PRO A 72 -7.62 2.19 -4.96
C PRO A 72 -8.13 3.03 -6.14
N GLN A 73 -9.18 3.84 -5.99
CA GLN A 73 -9.79 4.60 -7.08
C GLN A 73 -9.02 5.88 -7.44
N ASN A 74 -8.45 6.54 -6.43
CA ASN A 74 -7.80 7.85 -6.59
C ASN A 74 -6.37 7.89 -6.03
N GLY A 75 -5.93 6.87 -5.29
CA GLY A 75 -4.60 6.81 -4.69
C GLY A 75 -4.42 7.64 -3.42
N VAL A 76 -5.51 8.15 -2.83
CA VAL A 76 -5.46 8.98 -1.61
C VAL A 76 -5.03 8.11 -0.43
N LEU A 77 -4.06 8.61 0.36
CA LEU A 77 -3.73 8.01 1.65
C LEU A 77 -4.84 8.32 2.65
N LEU A 78 -5.47 7.26 3.17
CA LEU A 78 -6.54 7.34 4.16
C LEU A 78 -5.98 7.32 5.58
N SER A 79 -4.99 6.46 5.84
CA SER A 79 -4.36 6.33 7.16
C SER A 79 -2.91 5.84 7.02
N ARG A 80 -2.12 6.03 8.07
CA ARG A 80 -0.70 5.66 8.12
C ARG A 80 -0.33 5.16 9.51
N TYR A 81 0.36 4.03 9.55
CA TYR A 81 1.03 3.50 10.73
C TYR A 81 2.54 3.51 10.50
N LYS A 82 3.27 4.31 11.29
CA LYS A 82 4.74 4.33 11.22
C LYS A 82 5.30 3.26 12.15
N CYS A 83 6.28 2.50 11.68
CA CYS A 83 7.05 1.63 12.56
C CYS A 83 7.92 2.47 13.51
N GLU A 84 8.30 1.90 14.63
CA GLU A 84 9.14 2.61 15.60
C GLU A 84 10.54 2.92 15.03
N PRO A 85 11.24 3.92 15.56
CA PRO A 85 12.61 4.20 15.18
C PRO A 85 13.51 2.96 15.35
N GLY A 86 14.28 2.63 14.30
CA GLY A 86 15.14 1.43 14.27
C GLY A 86 14.42 0.12 13.92
N GLU A 87 13.08 0.13 13.81
CA GLU A 87 12.32 -0.99 13.27
C GLU A 87 12.17 -0.87 11.76
N THR A 88 12.33 -1.99 11.07
CA THR A 88 12.02 -2.14 9.65
C THR A 88 11.00 -3.24 9.47
N ALA A 89 9.83 -2.91 8.95
CA ALA A 89 8.83 -3.89 8.57
C ALA A 89 9.28 -4.66 7.30
N LYS A 90 9.14 -5.99 7.36
CA LYS A 90 9.62 -6.93 6.33
C LYS A 90 8.47 -7.64 5.61
N CYS A 91 7.44 -8.02 6.36
CA CYS A 91 6.29 -8.74 5.83
C CYS A 91 5.00 -8.25 6.47
N MET A 92 3.88 -8.49 5.79
CA MET A 92 2.55 -8.24 6.34
C MET A 92 1.55 -9.27 5.83
N GLN A 93 0.51 -9.57 6.62
CA GLN A 93 -0.54 -10.53 6.27
C GLN A 93 -1.85 -10.12 6.94
N ILE A 94 -2.97 -10.21 6.21
CA ILE A 94 -4.30 -10.13 6.82
C ILE A 94 -4.63 -11.52 7.38
N ALA A 95 -5.00 -11.57 8.65
CA ALA A 95 -5.42 -12.77 9.35
C ALA A 95 -6.76 -12.53 10.03
N LYS A 96 -7.54 -13.60 10.20
CA LYS A 96 -8.78 -13.57 10.96
C LYS A 96 -8.52 -14.20 12.33
N ILE A 97 -8.78 -13.46 13.41
CA ILE A 97 -8.68 -13.92 14.79
C ILE A 97 -10.08 -13.81 15.40
N GLY A 98 -10.75 -14.94 15.60
CA GLY A 98 -12.16 -14.97 16.00
C GLY A 98 -13.05 -14.36 14.92
N ASN A 99 -13.83 -13.33 15.28
CA ASN A 99 -14.67 -12.58 14.33
C ASN A 99 -13.96 -11.38 13.72
N ASP A 100 -12.76 -11.06 14.18
CA ASP A 100 -12.05 -9.85 13.76
C ASP A 100 -11.03 -10.15 12.68
N GLN A 101 -10.91 -9.22 11.72
CA GLN A 101 -9.75 -9.18 10.82
C GLN A 101 -8.68 -8.28 11.41
N VAL A 102 -7.43 -8.74 11.33
CA VAL A 102 -6.26 -8.00 11.78
C VAL A 102 -5.17 -8.03 10.72
N LEU A 103 -4.36 -6.99 10.69
CA LEU A 103 -3.14 -6.95 9.90
C LEU A 103 -1.96 -7.30 10.82
N ILE A 104 -1.30 -8.42 10.53
CA ILE A 104 -0.07 -8.84 11.19
C ILE A 104 1.10 -8.28 10.38
N VAL A 105 1.98 -7.53 11.01
CA VAL A 105 3.20 -6.98 10.40
C VAL A 105 4.41 -7.57 11.10
N GLY A 106 5.24 -8.28 10.36
CA GLY A 106 6.53 -8.77 10.86
C GLY A 106 7.60 -7.72 10.65
N THR A 107 8.22 -7.29 11.75
CA THR A 107 9.28 -6.28 11.76
C THR A 107 10.57 -6.87 12.31
N THR A 108 11.67 -6.21 12.00
CA THR A 108 12.98 -6.50 12.58
C THR A 108 13.54 -5.21 13.16
N LYS A 109 14.06 -5.28 14.38
CA LYS A 109 14.82 -4.19 14.98
C LYS A 109 16.30 -4.42 14.73
N SER A 110 17.01 -3.42 14.21
CA SER A 110 18.48 -3.48 14.06
C SER A 110 19.11 -2.41 14.95
N ALA A 111 19.99 -2.81 15.86
CA ALA A 111 20.64 -1.92 16.82
C ALA A 111 21.89 -1.19 16.28
N GLY A 112 22.36 -1.50 15.06
CA GLY A 112 23.69 -1.09 14.62
C GLY A 112 23.95 -1.14 13.12
N ARG A 113 25.16 -0.71 12.74
CA ARG A 113 25.60 -0.61 11.34
C ARG A 113 25.51 -1.98 10.68
N PRO A 114 25.00 -2.08 9.44
CA PRO A 114 24.92 -3.36 8.70
C PRO A 114 26.26 -4.09 8.51
N MET A 115 27.37 -3.43 8.82
CA MET A 115 28.72 -3.85 8.50
C MET A 115 29.63 -3.56 9.69
N MET A 116 30.29 -4.62 10.17
CA MET A 116 31.36 -4.53 11.13
C MET A 116 32.54 -3.73 10.54
N SER A 117 33.44 -3.24 11.38
CA SER A 117 34.60 -2.44 10.94
C SER A 117 35.56 -3.20 10.00
N ASN A 118 35.49 -4.54 9.99
CA ASN A 118 36.24 -5.43 9.11
C ASN A 118 35.55 -5.71 7.76
N GLY A 119 34.39 -5.09 7.48
CA GLY A 119 33.64 -5.31 6.24
C GLY A 119 32.72 -6.54 6.26
N GLU A 120 32.68 -7.31 7.34
CA GLU A 120 31.75 -8.44 7.49
C GLU A 120 30.35 -7.93 7.84
N ALA A 121 29.33 -8.66 7.40
CA ALA A 121 27.95 -8.40 7.82
C ALA A 121 27.83 -8.65 9.33
N GLU A 122 27.37 -7.66 10.07
CA GLU A 122 27.07 -7.84 11.50
C GLU A 122 25.97 -8.89 11.63
N ARG A 123 26.16 -9.90 12.49
CA ARG A 123 25.10 -10.85 12.86
C ARG A 123 24.04 -10.10 13.67
N CYS A 124 23.12 -9.42 13.00
CA CYS A 124 21.85 -9.06 13.58
C CYS A 124 21.07 -10.36 13.79
N THR A 125 21.01 -10.86 15.03
CA THR A 125 19.90 -11.75 15.41
C THR A 125 18.63 -10.94 15.23
N PRO A 126 17.76 -11.27 14.26
CA PRO A 126 16.58 -10.46 14.01
C PRO A 126 15.64 -10.62 15.20
N ASP A 127 15.47 -9.57 15.99
CA ASP A 127 14.35 -9.46 16.91
C ASP A 127 13.09 -9.35 16.06
N LEU A 128 12.47 -10.50 15.81
CA LEU A 128 11.31 -10.63 14.96
C LEU A 128 10.09 -10.25 15.79
N LEU A 129 9.61 -9.03 15.60
CA LEU A 129 8.49 -8.46 16.33
C LEU A 129 7.24 -8.50 15.44
N PHE A 130 6.14 -9.01 15.99
CA PHE A 130 4.84 -9.02 15.32
C PHE A 130 3.97 -7.89 15.88
N ILE A 131 3.53 -7.00 14.99
CA ILE A 131 2.60 -5.93 15.32
C ILE A 131 1.22 -6.33 14.79
N ILE A 132 0.22 -6.34 15.66
CA ILE A 132 -1.17 -6.61 15.30
C ILE A 132 -1.92 -5.29 15.22
N ILE A 133 -2.40 -4.97 14.03
CA ILE A 133 -3.18 -3.78 13.75
C ILE A 133 -4.63 -4.20 13.52
N ARG A 134 -5.55 -3.66 14.31
CA ARG A 134 -6.99 -3.89 14.15
C ARG A 134 -7.56 -2.90 13.14
N PHE A 135 -8.44 -3.38 12.26
CA PHE A 135 -9.19 -2.51 11.36
C PHE A 135 -10.38 -1.89 12.12
N ILE A 136 -10.29 -0.62 12.51
CA ILE A 136 -11.43 0.13 13.10
C ILE A 136 -11.76 1.34 12.24
N SER A 137 -12.14 1.19 10.98
CA SER A 137 -12.32 2.35 10.05
C SER A 137 -11.08 3.28 9.94
N ASN A 138 -9.99 2.92 10.64
CA ASN A 138 -8.77 3.62 11.00
C ASN A 138 -7.85 2.56 11.61
N ILE A 139 -6.56 2.66 11.33
CA ILE A 139 -5.53 1.75 11.83
C ILE A 139 -5.23 2.11 13.30
N SER A 140 -5.55 1.21 14.24
CA SER A 140 -5.22 1.34 15.67
C SER A 140 -4.48 0.11 16.20
N MET A 141 -3.44 0.32 17.01
CA MET A 141 -2.60 -0.72 17.62
C MET A 141 -3.30 -1.38 18.83
N ILE A 142 -3.01 -2.66 19.09
CA ILE A 142 -3.28 -3.33 20.35
C ILE A 142 -1.92 -3.71 20.96
N HIS A 143 -1.66 -3.31 22.21
CA HIS A 143 -0.49 -3.69 23.01
C HIS A 143 -0.72 -5.04 23.70
#